data_AF-A0A0C2UWC4-F1
#
_entry.id   AF-A0A0C2UWC4-F1
#
_cell.length_a   1.000
_cell.length_b   1.000
_cell.length_c   1.000
_cell.angle_alpha   90.00
_cell.angle_beta   90.00
_cell.angle_gamma   90.00
#
_symmetry.space_group_name_H-M   'P 1'
#
loop_
_entity.id
_entity.type
_entity.pdbx_description
1 polymer ?
#
loop_
_entity_poly.entity_id
_entity_poly.type
_entity_poly.pdbx_seq_one_letter_code
_entity_poly.pdbx_strand_id
1 'polypeptide(L)' 'MKVAAISFNDNHSLSMDVEGVRSIGAAQPLELEDGSWFMELLIRTGNGTVALQLVAESRDKLDIIRYE' A
#
# COMPACT_ATOMS: atom_id res chain seq x y z
N MET A 1 -6.07 7.20 -19.22
CA MET A 1 -5.99 6.91 -17.77
C MET A 1 -4.67 7.49 -17.30
N LYS A 2 -4.65 8.40 -16.30
CA LYS A 2 -3.39 8.97 -15.80
C LYS A 2 -2.95 8.13 -14.60
N VAL A 3 -1.78 7.52 -14.69
CA VAL A 3 -1.16 6.73 -13.61
C VAL A 3 0.06 7.52 -13.14
N ALA A 4 0.16 7.73 -11.84
CA ALA A 4 1.36 8.26 -11.21
C ALA A 4 1.96 7.14 -10.35
N ALA A 5 3.25 6.89 -10.50
CA ALA A 5 4.00 5.93 -9.70
C ALA A 5 5.12 6.67 -8.96
N ILE A 6 5.29 6.35 -7.68
CA ILE A 6 6.37 6.84 -6.83
C ILE A 6 7.10 5.60 -6.33
N SER A 7 8.43 5.59 -6.47
CA SER A 7 9.30 4.51 -6.00
C SER A 7 10.38 5.09 -5.11
N PHE A 8 10.68 4.38 -4.03
CA PHE A 8 11.72 4.76 -3.06
C PHE A 8 12.90 3.80 -3.20
N ASN A 9 14.12 4.30 -3.02
CA ASN A 9 15.33 3.46 -3.03
C ASN A 9 15.59 2.76 -1.70
N ASP A 10 14.88 3.15 -0.65
CA ASP A 10 14.99 2.61 0.71
C ASP A 10 13.65 2.79 1.43
N ASN A 11 13.51 2.19 2.61
CA ASN A 11 12.34 2.31 3.47
C ASN A 11 12.13 3.76 3.89
N HIS A 12 11.10 4.38 3.34
CA HIS A 12 10.71 5.75 3.63
C HIS A 12 9.25 5.81 4.06
N SER A 13 8.94 6.79 4.91
CA SER A 13 7.57 7.10 5.25
C SER A 13 6.89 7.80 4.07
N LEU A 14 5.75 7.27 3.63
CA LEU A 14 4.85 7.94 2.71
C LEU A 14 3.69 8.51 3.52
N SER A 15 3.56 9.84 3.53
CA SER A 15 2.38 10.54 4.03
C SER A 15 1.58 11.07 2.84
N MET A 16 0.27 10.86 2.85
CA MET A 16 -0.60 11.26 1.75
C MET A 16 -1.94 11.76 2.29
N ASP A 17 -2.33 12.96 1.88
CA ASP A 17 -3.68 13.47 2.07
C ASP A 17 -4.56 13.00 0.90
N VAL A 18 -5.64 12.30 1.21
CA VAL A 18 -6.59 11.79 0.21
C VAL A 18 -7.98 12.33 0.52
N GLU A 19 -8.57 13.05 -0.42
CA GLU A 19 -9.92 13.60 -0.27
C GLU A 19 -11.00 12.60 -0.67
N GLY A 20 -12.15 12.69 0.00
CA GLY A 20 -13.35 11.91 -0.34
C GLY A 20 -13.18 10.40 -0.19
N VAL A 21 -12.37 9.95 0.78
CA VAL A 21 -12.17 8.54 1.11
C VAL A 21 -13.50 7.91 1.51
N ARG A 22 -13.85 6.80 0.86
CA ARG A 22 -15.02 5.98 1.15
C ARG A 22 -14.65 4.72 1.92
N SER A 23 -13.52 4.11 1.57
CA SER A 23 -13.03 2.91 2.25
C SER A 23 -11.53 2.78 2.10
N ILE A 24 -10.88 2.25 3.14
CA ILE A 24 -9.49 1.81 3.11
C ILE A 24 -9.50 0.31 3.38
N GLY A 25 -8.82 -0.47 2.54
CA GLY A 25 -8.72 -1.91 2.70
C GLY A 25 -7.35 -2.41 2.25
N ALA A 26 -6.83 -3.41 2.94
CA ALA A 26 -5.58 -4.06 2.57
C ALA A 26 -5.81 -5.53 2.28
N ALA A 27 -5.08 -6.05 1.30
CA ALA A 27 -4.99 -7.48 1.06
C ALA A 27 -4.17 -8.16 2.17
N GLN A 28 -4.33 -9.48 2.31
CA GLN A 28 -3.41 -10.25 3.11
C GLN A 28 -2.04 -10.30 2.41
N PRO A 29 -0.92 -10.20 3.15
CA PRO A 29 0.41 -10.37 2.57
C PRO A 29 0.55 -11.73 1.85
N LEU A 30 1.20 -11.70 0.68
CA LEU A 30 1.50 -12.86 -0.15
C LEU A 30 3.01 -12.99 -0.30
N GLU A 31 3.55 -14.20 -0.15
CA GLU A 31 4.95 -14.50 -0.45
C GLU A 31 5.12 -14.70 -1.97
N LEU A 32 6.13 -14.06 -2.55
CA LEU A 32 6.50 -14.13 -3.96
C LEU A 32 7.54 -15.25 -4.20
N GLU A 33 7.74 -15.62 -5.47
CA GLU A 33 8.66 -16.71 -5.84
C GLU A 33 10.12 -16.47 -5.43
N ASP A 34 10.52 -15.21 -5.27
CA ASP A 34 11.87 -14.81 -4.85
C ASP A 34 12.04 -14.73 -3.32
N GLY A 35 11.01 -15.13 -2.56
CA GLY A 35 10.99 -15.08 -1.10
C GLY A 35 10.67 -13.70 -0.51
N SER A 36 10.46 -12.67 -1.35
CA SER A 36 9.93 -11.39 -0.90
C SER A 36 8.44 -11.47 -0.61
N TRP A 37 7.92 -10.47 0.10
CA TRP A 37 6.52 -10.37 0.49
C TRP A 37 5.87 -9.17 -0.17
N PHE A 38 4.63 -9.35 -0.61
CA PHE A 38 3.83 -8.33 -1.28
C PHE A 38 2.52 -8.08 -0.55
N MET A 39 2.07 -6.83 -0.50
CA MET A 39 0.72 -6.45 -0.07
C MET A 39 0.21 -5.26 -0.86
N GLU A 40 -1.09 -5.25 -1.15
CA GLU A 40 -1.77 -4.08 -1.73
C GLU A 40 -2.66 -3.39 -0.70
N LEU A 41 -2.52 -2.06 -0.59
CA LEU A 41 -3.42 -1.18 0.13
C LEU A 41 -4.24 -0.36 -0.88
N LEU A 42 -5.56 -0.48 -0.79
CA LEU A 42 -6.52 0.20 -1.65
C LEU A 42 -7.27 1.28 -0.87
N ILE A 43 -7.14 2.52 -1.32
CA ILE A 43 -7.92 3.66 -0.84
C ILE A 43 -8.93 4.02 -1.92
N ARG A 44 -10.20 3.71 -1.68
CA ARG A 44 -11.28 4.03 -2.62
C ARG A 44 -11.88 5.39 -2.28
N THR A 45 -12.00 6.26 -3.29
CA THR A 45 -12.58 7.60 -3.15
C THR A 45 -13.81 7.76 -4.03
N GLY A 46 -14.49 8.90 -3.93
CA GLY A 46 -15.57 9.25 -4.87
C GLY A 46 -15.09 9.45 -6.31
N ASN A 47 -13.80 9.71 -6.52
CA ASN A 47 -13.23 10.12 -7.80
C ASN A 47 -12.28 9.08 -8.41
N GLY A 48 -12.06 7.94 -7.73
CA GLY A 48 -11.14 6.91 -8.21
C GLY A 48 -10.63 6.00 -7.09
N THR A 49 -9.49 5.38 -7.34
CA THR A 49 -8.80 4.51 -6.37
C THR A 49 -7.32 4.86 -6.37
N VAL A 50 -6.75 5.00 -5.18
CA VAL A 50 -5.30 5.00 -4.98
C VAL A 50 -4.91 3.59 -4.56
N ALA A 51 -4.03 2.97 -5.33
CA ALA A 51 -3.47 1.65 -5.03
C ALA A 51 -2.00 1.83 -4.62
N LEU A 52 -1.66 1.30 -3.45
CA LEU A 52 -0.28 1.26 -2.94
C LEU A 52 0.16 -0.20 -2.95
N GLN A 53 1.17 -0.48 -3.76
CA GLN A 53 1.80 -1.79 -3.86
C GLN A 53 3.07 -1.77 -3.02
N LEU A 54 3.09 -2.59 -1.99
CA LEU A 54 4.16 -2.67 -1.00
C LEU A 54 4.91 -4.00 -1.19
N VAL A 55 6.23 -3.93 -1.16
CA VAL A 55 7.12 -5.10 -1.19
C VAL A 55 8.07 -5.01 0.00
N ALA A 56 8.29 -6.12 0.69
CA ALA A 56 9.17 -6.21 1.84
C ALA A 56 9.94 -7.55 1.83
N GLU A 57 11.01 -7.64 2.61
CA GLU A 57 11.80 -8.87 2.76
C GLU A 57 11.21 -9.87 3.77
N SER A 58 10.20 -9.47 4.54
CA SER A 58 9.53 -10.34 5.51
C SER A 58 8.08 -9.95 5.74
N ARG A 59 7.23 -10.92 6.12
CA ARG A 59 5.78 -10.73 6.33
C ARG A 59 5.45 -9.68 7.39
N ASP A 60 6.20 -9.67 8.49
CA ASP A 60 5.97 -8.81 9.66
C ASP A 60 6.14 -7.33 9.35
N LYS A 61 6.89 -6.98 8.30
CA LYS A 61 7.06 -5.60 7.85
C LYS A 61 5.87 -5.06 7.05
N LEU A 62 4.93 -5.93 6.67
CA LEU A 62 3.67 -5.56 6.04
C LEU A 62 2.51 -5.51 7.05
N ASP A 63 2.81 -5.41 8.35
CA ASP A 63 1.79 -5.29 9.37
C ASP A 63 1.12 -3.90 9.35
N ILE A 64 -0.19 -3.88 9.61
CA ILE A 64 -1.00 -2.66 9.57
C ILE A 64 -1.35 -2.25 10.99
N ILE A 65 -0.60 -1.26 11.48
CA ILE A 65 -0.87 -0.65 12.77
C ILE A 65 -1.93 0.43 12.59
N ARG A 66 -3.09 0.25 13.24
CA ARG A 66 -4.11 1.30 13.35
C ARG A 66 -3.77 2.15 14.56
N TYR A 67 -3.64 3.46 14.36
CA TYR A 67 -3.63 4.42 15.47
C TYR A 67 -5.09 4.60 15.91
N GLU A 68 -5.40 4.16 17.15
CA GLU A 68 -6.67 4.44 17.83
C GLU A 68 -6.67 5.85 18.45
#